data_AF-A0A364JZB6-F1
#
_entry.id   AF-A0A364JZB6-F1
#
_cell.length_a   1.000
_cell.length_b   1.000
_cell.length_c   1.000
_cell.angle_alpha   90.00
_cell.angle_beta   90.00
_cell.angle_gamma   90.00
#
_symmetry.space_group_name_H-M   'P 1'
#
loop_
_entity.id
_entity.type
_entity.pdbx_description
1 polymer ?
#
loop_
_entity_poly.entity_id
_entity_poly.type
_entity_poly.pdbx_seq_one_letter_code
_entity_poly.pdbx_strand_id
1 'polypeptide(L)' 'MEQLIGLTLAVSLALSSAGAWLTHVVVCFREEMWGFLLAGALIIPLGVLHGFAVWFG' A
#
# COMPACT_ATOMS: atom_id res chain seq x y z
N MET A 1 1.81 29.14 -2.38
CA MET A 1 2.24 28.21 -1.30
C MET A 1 1.23 27.07 -1.12
N GLU A 2 -0.07 27.35 -1.08
CA GLU A 2 -1.12 26.34 -0.87
C GLU A 2 -1.16 25.23 -1.95
N GLN A 3 -1.00 25.60 -3.22
CA GLN A 3 -0.98 24.61 -4.34
C GLN A 3 0.21 23.66 -4.26
N LEU A 4 1.37 24.16 -3.85
CA LEU A 4 2.59 23.35 -3.69
C LEU A 4 2.41 22.33 -2.55
N ILE A 5 1.80 22.75 -1.45
CA ILE A 5 1.48 21.86 -0.32
C ILE A 5 0.50 20.78 -0.77
N GLY A 6 -0.58 21.15 -1.47
CA GLY A 6 -1.55 20.19 -2.00
C GLY A 6 -0.91 19.15 -2.93
N LEU A 7 -0.06 19.60 -3.86
CA LEU A 7 0.68 18.71 -4.76
C LEU A 7 1.61 17.77 -3.98
N THR A 8 2.35 18.30 -3.01
CA THR A 8 3.30 17.52 -2.22
C THR A 8 2.59 16.41 -1.44
N LEU A 9 1.46 16.72 -0.81
CA LEU A 9 0.66 15.75 -0.07
C LEU A 9 0.07 14.69 -1.00
N ALA A 10 -0.48 15.10 -2.14
CA ALA A 10 -1.06 14.17 -3.11
C ALA A 10 0.00 13.18 -3.65
N VAL A 11 1.17 13.68 -4.02
CA VAL A 11 2.29 12.84 -4.50
C VAL A 11 2.79 11.90 -3.41
N SER A 12 2.95 12.42 -2.18
CA SER A 12 3.42 11.61 -1.05
C SER A 12 2.43 10.48 -0.72
N LEU A 13 1.14 10.77 -0.74
CA LEU A 13 0.09 9.78 -0.49
C LEU A 13 0.04 8.74 -1.61
N ALA A 14 0.14 9.16 -2.88
CA ALA A 14 0.11 8.25 -4.02
C ALA A 14 1.31 7.30 -4.02
N LEU A 15 2.52 7.82 -3.80
CA LEU A 15 3.75 7.03 -3.77
C LEU A 15 3.77 6.08 -2.57
N SER A 16 3.38 6.55 -1.38
CA SER A 16 3.34 5.69 -0.18
C SER A 16 2.27 4.61 -0.31
N SER A 17 1.09 4.92 -0.85
CA SER A 17 0.05 3.90 -1.09
C SER A 17 0.50 2.85 -2.10
N ALA A 18 1.14 3.26 -3.21
CA ALA A 18 1.67 2.33 -4.20
C ALA A 18 2.79 1.44 -3.62
N GLY A 19 3.72 2.04 -2.86
CA GLY A 19 4.78 1.31 -2.17
C GLY A 19 4.24 0.31 -1.14
N ALA A 20 3.22 0.70 -0.38
CA ALA A 20 2.58 -0.16 0.61
C ALA A 20 1.88 -1.34 -0.09
N TRP A 21 1.12 -1.09 -1.16
CA TRP A 21 0.48 -2.17 -1.92
C TRP A 21 1.50 -3.17 -2.51
N LEU A 22 2.62 -2.69 -3.05
CA LEU A 22 3.71 -3.59 -3.51
C LEU A 22 4.31 -4.40 -2.36
N THR A 23 4.46 -3.78 -1.18
CA THR A 23 4.91 -4.48 0.03
C THR A 23 3.96 -5.62 0.39
N HIS A 24 2.64 -5.37 0.39
CA HIS A 24 1.63 -6.40 0.60
C HIS A 24 1.80 -7.56 -0.39
N VAL A 25 1.91 -7.28 -1.68
CA VAL A 25 2.05 -8.32 -2.72
C VAL A 25 3.29 -9.18 -2.45
N VAL A 26 4.45 -8.55 -2.25
CA VAL A 26 5.72 -9.27 -2.02
C VAL A 26 5.65 -10.11 -0.74
N VAL A 27 5.14 -9.57 0.36
CA VAL A 27 5.01 -10.30 1.62
C VAL A 27 4.04 -11.45 1.50
N CYS A 28 2.84 -11.23 0.94
CA CYS A 28 1.85 -12.30 0.82
C CYS A 28 2.30 -13.41 -0.14
N PHE A 29 3.09 -13.11 -1.18
CA PHE A 29 3.72 -14.14 -2.01
C PHE A 29 4.78 -14.94 -1.23
N ARG A 30 5.64 -14.27 -0.47
CA ARG A 30 6.73 -14.92 0.28
C ARG A 30 6.22 -15.81 1.41
N GLU A 31 5.16 -15.40 2.07
CA GLU A 31 4.56 -16.11 3.21
C GLU A 31 3.39 -17.02 2.78
N GLU A 32 3.19 -17.23 1.48
CA GLU A 32 2.14 -18.11 0.92
C GLU A 32 0.71 -17.76 1.41
N MET A 33 0.46 -16.49 1.72
CA MET A 33 -0.82 -15.97 2.19
C MET A 33 -1.79 -15.75 1.03
N TRP A 34 -2.10 -16.79 0.26
CA TRP A 34 -2.82 -16.72 -1.01
C TRP A 34 -4.20 -16.03 -0.92
N GLY A 35 -4.96 -16.32 0.14
CA GLY A 35 -6.26 -15.68 0.36
C GLY A 35 -6.12 -14.18 0.60
N PHE A 36 -5.08 -13.77 1.32
CA PHE A 36 -4.82 -12.37 1.63
C PHE A 36 -4.22 -11.62 0.44
N LEU A 37 -3.36 -12.29 -0.34
CA LEU A 37 -2.87 -11.82 -1.63
C LEU A 37 -4.03 -11.51 -2.58
N LEU A 38 -4.98 -12.44 -2.72
CA LEU A 38 -6.16 -12.25 -3.56
C LEU A 38 -7.05 -11.11 -3.05
N ALA A 39 -7.26 -11.05 -1.73
CA ALA A 39 -8.05 -9.98 -1.11
C ALA A 39 -7.43 -8.60 -1.36
N GLY A 40 -6.11 -8.44 -1.20
CA GLY A 40 -5.43 -7.16 -1.44
C GLY A 40 -5.25 -6.81 -2.92
N ALA A 41 -5.33 -7.80 -3.83
CA ALA A 41 -5.34 -7.57 -5.28
C ALA A 41 -6.72 -7.07 -5.79
N LEU A 42 -7.82 -7.63 -5.25
CA LEU A 42 -9.18 -7.26 -5.65
C LEU A 42 -9.69 -6.03 -4.90
N ILE A 43 -9.29 -5.86 -3.65
CA ILE A 43 -9.68 -4.75 -2.79
C ILE A 43 -8.42 -3.94 -2.49
N ILE A 44 -8.05 -3.09 -3.45
CA ILE A 44 -6.83 -2.26 -3.41
C ILE A 44 -6.62 -1.58 -2.03
N PRO A 45 -7.65 -0.98 -1.39
CA PRO A 45 -7.46 -0.38 -0.06
C PRO A 45 -6.97 -1.36 1.00
N LEU A 46 -7.39 -2.63 0.98
CA LEU A 46 -6.92 -3.64 1.94
C LEU A 46 -5.45 -3.98 1.74
N GLY A 47 -5.01 -4.08 0.47
CA GLY A 47 -3.60 -4.31 0.16
C GLY A 47 -2.71 -3.16 0.64
N VAL A 48 -3.15 -1.92 0.44
CA VAL A 48 -2.45 -0.73 0.94
C VAL A 48 -2.38 -0.72 2.47
N LEU A 49 -3.50 -0.97 3.17
CA LEU A 49 -3.55 -0.98 4.63
C LEU A 49 -2.68 -2.08 5.23
N HIS A 50 -2.71 -3.30 4.68
CA HIS A 50 -1.82 -4.37 5.12
C HIS A 50 -0.36 -4.00 4.86
N GLY A 51 -0.04 -3.43 3.70
CA GLY A 51 1.31 -2.96 3.39
C GLY A 51 1.83 -1.92 4.37
N PHE A 52 0.98 -0.97 4.78
CA PHE A 52 1.33 -0.03 5.84
C PHE A 52 1.51 -0.73 7.18
N ALA A 53 0.64 -1.69 7.55
CA ALA A 53 0.83 -2.47 8.77
C ALA A 53 2.20 -3.16 8.78
N VAL A 54 2.62 -3.78 7.68
CA VAL A 54 3.97 -4.37 7.56
C VAL A 54 5.09 -3.36 7.83
N TRP A 55 4.96 -2.10 7.41
CA TRP A 55 5.98 -1.08 7.66
C TRP A 55 6.10 -0.68 9.12
N PHE A 56 5.00 -0.72 9.87
CA PHE A 56 4.94 -0.26 11.26
C PHE A 56 4.98 -1.39 12.30
N GLY A 57 4.94 -2.65 11.87
CA GLY A 57 4.92 -3.84 12.73
C GLY A 57 3.54 -4.11 13.30
#